data_AF-A0A2K3KCM6-F1
#
_entry.id   AF-A0A2K3KCM6-F1
#
_cell.length_a   1.000
_cell.length_b   1.000
_cell.length_c   1.000
_cell.angle_alpha   90.00
_cell.angle_beta   90.00
_cell.angle_gamma   90.00
#
_symmetry.space_group_name_H-M   'P 1'
#
loop_
_entity.id
_entity.type
_entity.pdbx_description
1 polymer ?
#
loop_
_entity_poly.entity_id
_entity_poly.type
_entity_poly.pdbx_seq_one_letter_code
_entity_poly.pdbx_strand_id
1 'polypeptide(L)' 'GKFPTLVSHQESLEAKVNETKAMVKFQLKKVLCMGVAVGNVSMDEKQIFQNVQLSVNFLVSLLK' A
#
# COMPACT_ATOMS: atom_id res chain seq x y z
N GLY A 1 11.58 -7.85 -5.25
CA GLY A 1 12.41 -6.64 -5.36
C GLY A 1 11.53 -5.41 -5.46
N LYS A 2 11.93 -4.30 -4.83
CA LYS A 2 11.35 -2.99 -5.14
C LYS A 2 12.03 -2.52 -6.42
N PHE A 3 11.25 -2.24 -7.46
CA PHE A 3 11.78 -1.62 -8.67
C PHE A 3 11.96 -0.12 -8.41
N PRO A 4 12.97 0.54 -9.02
CA PRO A 4 13.14 1.98 -8.88
C PRO A 4 11.89 2.71 -9.34
N THR A 5 11.37 3.61 -8.50
CA THR A 5 10.26 4.49 -8.85
C THR A 5 10.82 5.71 -9.58
N LEU A 6 10.19 6.12 -10.69
CA LEU A 6 10.57 7.32 -11.43
C LEU A 6 10.32 8.57 -10.55
N VAL A 7 11.26 9.51 -10.55
CA VAL A 7 11.15 10.79 -9.83
C VAL A 7 11.32 11.92 -10.85
N SER A 8 10.40 12.89 -10.86
CA SER A 8 10.49 14.09 -11.69
C SER A 8 11.22 15.22 -10.95
N HIS A 9 11.87 16.13 -11.67
CA HIS A 9 12.59 17.28 -11.09
C HIS A 9 11.68 18.27 -10.32
N GLN A 10 10.36 18.21 -10.55
CA GLN A 10 9.38 19.06 -9.85
C GLN A 10 8.90 18.47 -8.52
N GLU A 11 9.20 17.20 -8.22
CA GLU A 11 8.74 16.53 -7.00
C GLU A 11 9.84 16.55 -5.93
N SER A 12 9.49 16.92 -4.70
CA SER A 12 10.41 16.71 -3.57
C SER A 12 10.57 15.21 -3.30
N LEU A 13 11.83 14.75 -3.23
CA LEU A 13 12.13 13.35 -2.90
C LEU A 13 11.50 12.93 -1.56
N GLU A 14 11.46 13.83 -0.58
CA GLU A 14 10.91 13.54 0.75
C GLU A 14 9.40 13.23 0.66
N ALA A 15 8.66 14.02 -0.12
CA ALA A 15 7.24 13.79 -0.34
C ALA A 15 7.02 12.44 -1.03
N LYS A 16 7.80 12.13 -2.07
CA LYS A 16 7.68 10.86 -2.82
C LYS A 16 8.00 9.65 -1.95
N VAL A 17 8.99 9.76 -1.08
CA VAL A 17 9.34 8.72 -0.11
C VAL A 17 8.20 8.50 0.87
N ASN A 18 7.58 9.56 1.37
CA ASN A 18 6.47 9.45 2.31
C ASN A 18 5.24 8.81 1.66
N GLU A 19 4.93 9.20 0.43
CA GLU A 19 3.85 8.60 -0.36
C GLU A 19 4.11 7.11 -0.64
N THR A 20 5.34 6.77 -1.02
CA THR A 20 5.74 5.36 -1.26
C THR A 20 5.69 4.51 0.01
N LYS A 21 5.98 5.11 1.18
CA LYS A 21 5.85 4.45 2.49
C LYS A 21 4.39 4.25 2.90
N ALA A 22 3.52 5.18 2.54
CA ALA A 22 2.08 5.10 2.79
C ALA A 22 1.34 4.18 1.79
N MET A 23 2.00 3.79 0.69
CA MET A 23 1.42 2.91 -0.31
C MET A 23 1.52 1.44 0.10
N VAL A 24 0.37 0.75 0.07
CA VAL A 24 0.28 -0.69 0.29
C VAL A 24 0.48 -1.43 -1.03
N LYS A 25 1.48 -2.31 -1.10
CA LYS A 25 1.81 -3.06 -2.32
C LYS A 25 1.10 -4.41 -2.35
N PHE A 26 0.15 -4.58 -3.27
CA PHE A 26 -0.48 -5.86 -3.57
C PHE A 26 0.38 -6.61 -4.60
N GLN A 27 1.02 -7.71 -4.19
CA GLN A 27 1.71 -8.61 -5.12
C GLN A 27 1.04 -9.97 -5.14
N LEU A 28 0.44 -10.30 -6.28
CA LEU A 28 -0.03 -11.65 -6.58
C LEU A 28 1.19 -12.56 -6.80
N LYS A 29 1.29 -13.62 -6.00
CA LYS A 29 2.23 -14.72 -6.21
C LYS A 29 1.42 -15.92 -6.75
N LYS A 30 2.08 -16.96 -7.27
CA LYS A 30 1.44 -18.23 -7.67
C LYS A 30 0.98 -19.04 -6.44
N VAL A 31 0.17 -18.43 -5.57
CA VAL A 31 -0.44 -19.01 -4.37
C VAL A 31 -1.81 -18.39 -4.18
N LEU A 32 -2.70 -19.10 -3.48
CA LEU A 32 -4.09 -18.70 -3.27
C LEU A 32 -4.26 -17.55 -2.25
N CYS A 33 -3.22 -17.26 -1.44
CA CYS A 33 -3.28 -16.28 -0.36
C CYS A 33 -2.40 -15.06 -0.65
N MET A 34 -2.88 -13.88 -0.29
CA MET A 34 -2.13 -12.63 -0.38
C MET A 34 -1.90 -12.06 1.02
N GLY A 35 -0.64 -11.73 1.33
CA GLY A 35 -0.28 -10.99 2.54
C GLY A 35 -0.18 -9.50 2.24
N VAL A 36 -0.89 -8.67 3.00
CA VAL A 36 -0.98 -7.22 2.79
C VAL A 36 -0.70 -6.49 4.11
N ALA A 37 0.25 -5.56 4.10
CA ALA A 37 0.57 -4.74 5.27
C ALA A 37 -0.39 -3.54 5.33
N VAL A 38 -1.36 -3.60 6.26
CA VAL A 38 -2.46 -2.61 6.39
C VAL A 38 -2.25 -1.60 7.53
N GLY A 39 -1.16 -1.71 8.30
CA GLY A 39 -0.90 -0.81 9.42
C GLY A 39 0.51 -0.95 10.00
N ASN A 40 0.89 0.02 10.84
CA ASN A 40 2.11 0.02 11.62
C ASN A 40 1.80 0.06 13.13
N VAL A 41 2.79 -0.23 13.98
CA VAL A 41 2.62 -0.29 15.46
C VAL A 41 2.23 1.05 16.10
N SER A 42 2.43 2.16 15.41
CA SER A 42 2.12 3.52 15.87
C SER A 42 0.73 4.01 15.41
N MET A 43 -0.03 3.21 14.66
CA MET A 43 -1.37 3.58 14.17
C MET A 43 -2.47 3.22 15.18
N ASP A 44 -3.51 4.06 15.21
CA ASP A 44 -4.71 3.82 16.02
C ASP A 44 -5.59 2.71 15.43
N GLU A 45 -6.32 1.99 16.28
CA GLU A 45 -7.21 0.89 15.88
C GLU A 45 -8.25 1.33 14.84
N LYS A 46 -8.78 2.56 14.94
CA LYS A 46 -9.72 3.08 13.93
C LYS A 46 -9.08 3.27 12.56
N GLN A 47 -7.84 3.73 12.52
CA GLN A 47 -7.12 3.90 11.26
C GLN A 47 -6.80 2.53 10.64
N ILE A 48 -6.41 1.55 11.45
CA ILE A 48 -6.18 0.18 10.98
C ILE A 48 -7.47 -0.41 10.40
N PHE A 49 -8.60 -0.22 11.08
CA PHE A 49 -9.90 -0.69 10.57
C PHE A 49 -10.25 -0.09 9.20
N GLN A 50 -10.06 1.23 9.04
CA GLN A 50 -10.26 1.89 7.74
C GLN A 50 -9.32 1.36 6.66
N ASN A 51 -8.05 1.15 6.98
CA ASN A 51 -7.07 0.60 6.04
C ASN A 51 -7.40 -0.83 5.61
N VAL A 52 -7.91 -1.67 6.52
CA VAL A 52 -8.42 -3.02 6.20
C VAL A 52 -9.58 -2.93 5.24
N GLN A 53 -10.56 -2.06 5.51
CA GLN A 53 -11.74 -1.88 4.66
C GLN A 53 -11.34 -1.42 3.23
N LEU A 54 -10.44 -0.44 3.13
CA LEU A 54 -9.90 0.02 1.84
C LEU A 54 -9.18 -1.11 1.10
N SER A 55 -8.38 -1.90 1.80
CA SER A 55 -7.60 -3.00 1.21
C SER A 55 -8.52 -4.09 0.64
N VAL A 56 -9.58 -4.45 1.36
CA VAL A 56 -10.59 -5.40 0.90
C VAL A 56 -11.37 -4.85 -0.28
N ASN A 57 -11.82 -3.59 -0.22
CA ASN A 57 -12.55 -2.96 -1.30
C ASN A 57 -11.72 -2.87 -2.58
N PHE A 58 -10.44 -2.50 -2.47
CA PHE A 58 -9.52 -2.49 -3.59
C PHE A 58 -9.36 -3.89 -4.20
N LEU A 59 -9.18 -4.92 -3.37
CA LEU A 59 -9.08 -6.30 -3.85
C LEU A 59 -10.35 -6.76 -4.59
N VAL A 60 -11.53 -6.45 -4.04
CA VAL A 60 -12.82 -6.75 -4.70
C VAL A 60 -12.95 -5.98 -6.02
N SER A 61 -12.46 -4.74 -6.08
CA SER A 61 -12.50 -3.94 -7.32
C SER A 61 -11.63 -4.50 -8.45
N LEU A 62 -10.57 -5.25 -8.12
CA LEU A 62 -9.72 -5.93 -9.09
C LEU A 62 -10.33 -7.24 -9.62
N LEU A 63 -11.31 -7.79 -8.90
CA LEU A 63 -12.00 -9.05 -9.25
C LEU A 63 -13.34 -8.81 -9.97
N LYS A 64 -13.77 -7.55 -10.07
CA LYS A 64 -14.83 -7.12 -10.98
C LYS A 64 -14.25 -6.85 -12.36
#